data_AF-A0A0D0SAR6-F1
#
_entry.id   AF-A0A0D0SAR6-F1
#
_cell.length_a   1.000
_cell.length_b   1.000
_cell.length_c   1.000
_cell.angle_alpha   90.00
_cell.angle_beta   90.00
_cell.angle_gamma   90.00
#
_symmetry.space_group_name_H-M   'P 1'
#
loop_
_entity.id
_entity.type
_entity.pdbx_description
1 polymer ?
#
loop_
_entity_poly.entity_id
_entity_poly.type
_entity_poly.pdbx_seq_one_letter_code
_entity_poly.pdbx_strand_id
1 'polypeptide(L)' 'MDCQEKIIELRKSTGMNRKEFCLYFNIPYRTVTEWELGNRHAPEYVLRLLEYYIKMEKLNE' A
#
# COMPACT_ATOMS: atom_id res chain seq x y z
N MET A 1 3.13 -15.15 -0.14
CA MET A 1 2.13 -14.06 -0.24
C MET A 1 2.25 -13.48 -1.62
N ASP A 2 1.12 -13.38 -2.30
CA ASP A 2 1.03 -12.68 -3.57
C ASP A 2 1.28 -11.16 -3.35
N CYS A 3 1.81 -10.46 -4.35
CA CYS A 3 1.98 -9.00 -4.30
C CYS A 3 0.63 -8.30 -4.09
N GLN A 4 -0.45 -8.90 -4.61
CA GLN A 4 -1.82 -8.47 -4.39
C GLN A 4 -2.24 -8.52 -2.91
N GLU A 5 -2.01 -9.67 -2.25
CA GLU A 5 -2.35 -9.83 -0.83
C GLU A 5 -1.54 -8.84 0.03
N LYS A 6 -0.25 -8.69 -0.30
CA LYS A 6 0.65 -7.82 0.46
C LYS A 6 0.21 -6.35 0.42
N ILE A 7 -0.23 -5.82 -0.72
CA ILE A 7 -0.70 -4.43 -0.79
C ILE A 7 -2.02 -4.22 -0.03
N ILE A 8 -2.92 -5.20 -0.06
CA ILE A 8 -4.19 -5.14 0.68
C ILE A 8 -3.93 -5.12 2.19
N GLU A 9 -3.03 -5.98 2.66
CA GLU A 9 -2.63 -6.03 4.07
C GLU A 9 -1.95 -4.74 4.52
N LEU A 10 -0.99 -4.23 3.72
CA LEU A 10 -0.31 -2.96 4.01
C LEU A 10 -1.33 -1.83 4.18
N ARG A 11 -2.27 -1.64 3.24
CA ARG A 11 -3.30 -0.62 3.38
C ARG A 11 -4.17 -0.85 4.61
N LYS A 12 -4.68 -2.06 4.85
CA LYS A 12 -5.50 -2.36 6.04
C LYS A 12 -4.75 -2.08 7.34
N SER A 13 -3.43 -2.34 7.37
CA SER A 13 -2.59 -2.12 8.56
C SER A 13 -2.40 -0.64 8.94
N THR A 14 -2.66 0.28 8.01
CA THR A 14 -2.67 1.73 8.25
C THR A 14 -3.98 2.26 8.81
N GLY A 15 -5.07 1.47 8.78
CA GLY A 15 -6.42 1.93 9.13
C GLY A 15 -7.06 2.88 8.11
N MET A 16 -6.36 3.24 7.03
CA MET A 16 -6.84 4.16 6.01
C MET A 16 -7.80 3.48 5.01
N ASN A 17 -8.80 4.23 4.56
CA ASN A 17 -9.57 3.85 3.38
C ASN A 17 -8.72 4.04 2.10
N ARG A 18 -9.18 3.51 0.95
CA ARG A 18 -8.40 3.59 -0.31
C ARG A 18 -8.09 5.02 -0.72
N LYS A 19 -9.02 5.95 -0.54
CA LYS A 19 -8.85 7.35 -0.96
C LYS A 19 -7.77 8.02 -0.12
N GLU A 20 -7.82 7.83 1.20
CA GLU A 20 -6.81 8.32 2.14
C GLU A 20 -5.43 7.74 1.84
N PHE A 21 -5.34 6.42 1.66
CA PHE A 21 -4.08 5.74 1.33
C PHE A 21 -3.45 6.29 0.04
N CYS A 22 -4.27 6.50 -0.99
CA CYS A 22 -3.81 7.05 -2.27
C CYS A 22 -3.33 8.50 -2.13
N LEU A 23 -4.04 9.32 -1.35
CA LEU A 23 -3.64 10.71 -1.09
C LEU A 23 -2.35 10.78 -0.26
N TYR A 24 -2.25 9.95 0.78
CA TYR A 24 -1.11 9.93 1.70
C TYR A 24 0.18 9.50 1.00
N PHE A 25 0.16 8.39 0.26
CA PHE A 25 1.34 7.89 -0.47
C PHE A 25 1.50 8.53 -1.87
N ASN A 26 0.62 9.46 -2.23
CA ASN A 26 0.57 10.11 -3.54
C ASN A 26 0.56 9.11 -4.72
N ILE A 27 -0.23 8.03 -4.58
CA ILE A 27 -0.40 6.99 -5.59
C ILE A 27 -1.78 7.16 -6.24
N PRO A 28 -1.89 7.15 -7.58
CA PRO A 28 -3.19 7.24 -8.24
C PRO A 28 -4.14 6.12 -7.80
N TYR A 29 -5.41 6.47 -7.56
CA TYR A 29 -6.44 5.53 -7.08
C TYR A 29 -6.59 4.29 -7.96
N ARG A 30 -6.55 4.47 -9.28
CA ARG A 30 -6.62 3.36 -10.23
C ARG A 30 -5.41 2.42 -10.09
N THR A 31 -4.21 2.94 -9.84
CA THR A 31 -3.01 2.11 -9.67
C THR A 31 -3.13 1.18 -8.47
N VAL A 32 -3.54 1.70 -7.30
CA VAL A 32 -3.79 0.87 -6.11
C VAL A 32 -4.90 -0.14 -6.37
N THR A 33 -5.97 0.26 -7.05
CA THR A 33 -7.07 -0.64 -7.40
C THR A 33 -6.60 -1.80 -8.28
N GLU A 34 -5.83 -1.53 -9.33
CA GLU A 34 -5.28 -2.57 -10.22
C GLU A 34 -4.30 -3.50 -9.50
N TRP A 35 -3.54 -2.99 -8.52
CA TRP A 35 -2.68 -3.80 -7.65
C TRP A 35 -3.48 -4.71 -6.73
N GLU A 36 -4.55 -4.20 -6.11
CA GLU A 36 -5.42 -4.99 -5.24
C GLU A 36 -6.30 -6.00 -6.00
N LEU A 37 -6.58 -5.75 -7.29
CA LEU A 37 -7.32 -6.68 -8.15
C LEU A 37 -6.42 -7.76 -8.78
N GLY A 38 -5.10 -7.63 -8.69
CA GLY A 38 -4.14 -8.55 -9.31
C GLY A 38 -3.96 -8.36 -10.81
N ASN A 39 -4.60 -7.35 -11.42
CA ASN A 39 -4.44 -7.03 -12.84
C ASN A 39 -3.03 -6.51 -13.17
N ARG A 40 -2.38 -5.85 -12.20
CA ARG A 40 -0.99 -5.40 -12.29
C ARG A 40 -0.32 -5.62 -10.95
N HIS A 41 0.97 -5.98 -10.96
CA HIS A 41 1.72 -6.11 -9.71
C HIS A 41 2.42 -4.80 -9.35
N ALA A 42 2.35 -4.42 -8.08
CA ALA A 42 3.20 -3.37 -7.54
C ALA A 42 4.67 -3.81 -7.66
N PRO A 43 5.57 -2.94 -8.13
CA PRO A 43 6.99 -3.26 -8.11
C PRO A 43 7.45 -3.56 -6.68
N GLU A 44 8.30 -4.57 -6.51
CA GLU A 44 8.71 -5.05 -5.19
C GLU A 44 9.36 -3.94 -4.34
N TYR A 45 10.10 -3.03 -4.95
CA TYR A 45 10.69 -1.89 -4.25
C TYR A 45 9.63 -0.93 -3.68
N VAL A 46 8.48 -0.76 -4.34
CA VAL A 46 7.37 0.07 -3.84
C VAL A 46 6.77 -0.57 -2.61
N LEU A 47 6.54 -1.89 -2.64
CA LEU A 47 6.02 -2.63 -1.49
C LEU A 47 6.95 -2.51 -0.28
N ARG A 48 8.27 -2.64 -0.48
CA ARG A 48 9.27 -2.44 0.58
C ARG A 48 9.27 -1.01 1.13
N LEU A 49 9.12 -0.01 0.26
CA LEU A 49 9.07 1.38 0.66
C LEU A 49 7.82 1.69 1.50
N LEU A 50 6.65 1.23 1.05
CA LEU A 50 5.39 1.36 1.81
C LEU A 50 5.49 0.68 3.17
N GLU A 51 6.01 -0.54 3.21
CA GLU A 51 6.22 -1.29 4.45
C GLU A 51 7.16 -0.54 5.41
N TYR A 52 8.23 0.06 4.89
CA TYR A 52 9.17 0.87 5.68
C TYR A 52 8.49 2.12 6.26
N TYR A 53 7.77 2.89 5.46
CA TYR A 53 7.06 4.09 5.93
C TYR A 53 6.05 3.76 7.04
N ILE A 54 5.24 2.73 6.85
CA ILE A 54 4.23 2.31 7.84
C ILE A 54 4.88 1.86 9.15
N LYS A 55 6.01 1.15 9.07
CA LYS A 55 6.78 0.78 10.27
C LYS A 55 7.35 2.00 10.99
N MET A 56 7.92 2.95 10.23
CA MET A 56 8.51 4.16 10.80
C MET A 56 7.48 5.07 11.46
N GLU A 57 6.27 5.19 10.91
CA GLU A 57 5.18 5.91 11.58
C GLU A 57 4.82 5.27 12.92
N LYS A 58 4.69 3.94 12.98
CA LYS A 58 4.40 3.20 14.22
C LYS A 58 5.51 3.27 15.27
N LEU A 59 6.73 3.64 14.87
CA LEU A 59 7.86 3.87 15.78
C LEU A 59 7.88 5.30 16.34
N ASN A 60 7.13 6.23 15.73
CA ASN A 60 7.07 7.64 16.11
C ASN A 60 5.79 8.00 16.90
N GLU A 61 4.88 7.04 17.11
CA GLU A 61 3.77 7.08 18.08
C GLU A 61 4.16 6.44 19.41
#